data_AF-A0A1C7DPW7-F1
#
_entry.id   AF-A0A1C7DPW7-F1
#
_cell.length_a   1.000
_cell.length_b   1.000
_cell.length_c   1.000
_cell.angle_alpha   90.00
_cell.angle_beta   90.00
_cell.angle_gamma   90.00
#
_symmetry.space_group_name_H-M   'P 1'
#
loop_
_entity.id
_entity.type
_entity.pdbx_description
1 polymer ?
#
loop_
_entity_poly.entity_id
_entity_poly.type
_entity_poly.pdbx_seq_one_letter_code
_entity_poly.pdbx_strand_id
1 'polypeptide(L)' 'MMEKLKIAVSNIRFTEQEEEPMVQIHFNTMGGQININGHVVVTQADFFTNSGSTEAMTEMVRVELTELLTPMPS' A
#
# COMPACT_ATOMS: atom_id res chain seq x y z
N MET A 1 -7.80 2.06 -22.92
CA MET A 1 -8.02 2.61 -21.58
C MET A 1 -7.38 1.63 -20.61
N MET A 2 -6.38 2.03 -19.82
CA MET A 2 -5.84 1.15 -18.78
C MET A 2 -6.97 0.82 -17.79
N GLU A 3 -7.26 -0.47 -17.60
CA GLU A 3 -8.17 -0.89 -16.54
C GLU A 3 -7.65 -0.34 -15.21
N LYS A 4 -8.48 0.47 -14.54
CA LYS A 4 -8.12 1.03 -13.24
C LYS A 4 -7.98 -0.13 -12.27
N LEU A 5 -6.74 -0.45 -11.92
CA LEU A 5 -6.41 -1.42 -10.89
C LEU A 5 -7.20 -1.05 -9.63
N LYS A 6 -8.18 -1.90 -9.25
CA LYS A 6 -9.00 -1.67 -8.06
C LYS A 6 -8.22 -2.19 -6.87
N ILE A 7 -7.77 -1.31 -6.00
CA ILE A 7 -7.08 -1.65 -4.76
C ILE A 7 -8.09 -1.53 -3.63
N ALA A 8 -8.22 -2.59 -2.83
CA ALA A 8 -9.07 -2.61 -1.64
C ALA A 8 -8.19 -2.93 -0.42
N VAL A 9 -8.11 -1.98 0.51
CA VAL A 9 -7.44 -2.19 1.80
C VAL A 9 -8.25 -3.16 2.62
N SER A 10 -7.63 -4.24 3.07
CA SER A 10 -8.30 -5.36 3.75
C SER A 10 -7.97 -5.43 5.24
N ASN A 11 -6.75 -5.07 5.64
CA ASN A 11 -6.32 -5.09 7.03
C ASN A 11 -5.15 -4.12 7.26
N ILE A 12 -5.06 -3.57 8.47
CA ILE A 12 -3.97 -2.70 8.89
C ILE A 12 -3.40 -3.29 10.19
N ARG A 13 -2.08 -3.49 10.24
CA ARG A 13 -1.37 -3.98 11.43
C ARG A 13 -0.28 -3.01 11.81
N PHE A 14 -0.23 -2.67 13.09
CA PHE A 14 0.89 -1.94 13.67
C PHE A 14 1.90 -2.97 14.14
N THR A 15 3.14 -2.85 13.67
CA THR A 15 4.24 -3.75 13.98
C THR A 15 5.48 -2.95 14.36
N GLU A 16 6.49 -3.64 14.86
CA GLU A 16 7.82 -3.08 15.05
C GLU A 16 8.79 -3.85 14.14
N GLN A 17 9.68 -3.13 13.45
CA GLN A 17 10.74 -3.70 12.64
C GLN A 17 12.02 -2.93 12.95
N GLU A 18 13.09 -3.63 13.35
CA GLU A 18 14.37 -2.99 13.72
C GLU A 18 14.22 -1.91 14.81
N GLU A 19 13.33 -2.15 15.78
CA GLU A 19 12.97 -1.20 16.86
C GLU A 19 12.23 0.07 16.40
N GLU A 20 11.86 0.14 15.12
CA GLU A 20 11.06 1.24 14.58
C GLU A 20 9.56 0.86 14.44
N PRO A 21 8.65 1.75 14.86
CA PRO A 21 7.22 1.52 14.74
C PRO A 21 6.75 1.65 13.29
N MET A 22 6.25 0.55 12.73
CA MET A 22 5.81 0.42 11.34
C MET A 22 4.32 0.07 11.23
N VAL A 23 3.74 0.30 10.06
CA VAL A 23 2.36 -0.06 9.72
C VAL A 23 2.37 -0.90 8.45
N GLN A 24 1.85 -2.13 8.57
CA GLN A 24 1.59 -3.02 7.45
C GLN A 24 0.15 -2.83 6.96
N ILE A 25 0.01 -2.36 5.73
CA ILE A 25 -1.28 -2.16 5.08
C ILE A 25 -1.49 -3.28 4.07
N HIS A 26 -2.36 -4.22 4.41
CA HIS A 26 -2.75 -5.30 3.52
C HIS A 26 -3.77 -4.82 2.51
N PHE A 27 -3.57 -5.19 1.26
CA PHE A 27 -4.48 -4.86 0.19
C PHE A 27 -4.71 -6.07 -0.72
N ASN A 28 -5.89 -6.08 -1.32
CA ASN A 28 -6.24 -6.98 -2.40
C ASN A 28 -6.50 -6.14 -3.63
N THR A 29 -6.00 -6.56 -4.78
CA THR A 29 -6.26 -5.87 -6.04
C THR A 29 -6.80 -6.81 -7.11
N MET A 30 -7.82 -6.33 -7.81
CA MET A 30 -8.48 -7.04 -8.89
C MET A 30 -8.36 -6.25 -10.19
N GLY A 31 -7.78 -6.88 -11.21
CA GLY A 31 -7.73 -6.40 -12.59
C GLY A 31 -7.97 -7.56 -13.55
N GLY A 32 -9.14 -7.59 -14.20
CA GLY A 32 -9.53 -8.72 -15.05
C GLY A 32 -9.53 -10.05 -14.28
N GLN A 33 -8.73 -11.01 -14.75
CA GLN A 33 -8.53 -12.33 -14.12
C GLN A 33 -7.43 -12.36 -13.06
N ILE A 34 -6.70 -11.26 -12.88
CA ILE A 34 -5.58 -11.18 -11.94
C ILE A 34 -6.10 -10.68 -10.60
N ASN A 35 -5.90 -11.49 -9.56
CA ASN A 35 -6.15 -11.15 -8.18
C ASN A 35 -4.83 -11.22 -7.40
N ILE A 36 -4.36 -10.09 -6.89
CA ILE A 36 -3.11 -10.00 -6.14
C ILE A 36 -3.45 -9.59 -4.72
N ASN A 37 -2.96 -10.37 -3.76
CA ASN A 37 -3.00 -10.00 -2.35
C ASN A 37 -1.58 -9.62 -1.92
N GLY A 38 -1.43 -8.49 -1.25
CA GLY A 38 -0.12 -7.99 -0.84
C GLY A 38 -0.20 -7.17 0.43
N HIS A 39 0.96 -6.64 0.82
CA HIS A 39 1.04 -5.61 1.84
C HIS A 39 2.12 -4.61 1.47
N VAL A 40 1.95 -3.37 1.92
CA VAL A 40 3.01 -2.35 1.93
C VAL A 40 3.34 -2.04 3.38
N VAL A 41 4.60 -1.64 3.62
CA VAL A 41 5.08 -1.25 4.94
C VAL A 41 5.40 0.23 4.89
N VAL A 42 4.79 1.01 5.78
CA VAL A 42 5.05 2.45 5.90
C VAL A 42 5.37 2.78 7.36
N THR A 43 6.04 3.90 7.60
CA THR A 43 6.26 4.37 8.98
C THR A 43 4.92 4.76 9.63
N GLN A 44 4.84 4.70 10.97
CA GLN A 44 3.64 5.20 11.65
C GLN A 44 3.40 6.69 11.40
N ALA A 45 4.46 7.49 11.27
CA ALA A 45 4.34 8.92 10.99
C ALA A 45 3.68 9.17 9.63
N ASP A 46 4.11 8.45 8.60
CA ASP A 46 3.54 8.58 7.25
C ASP A 46 2.11 8.06 7.20
N PHE A 47 1.83 6.97 7.92
CA PHE A 47 0.48 6.44 8.05
C PHE A 47 -0.46 7.48 8.65
N PHE A 48 -0.16 8.02 9.83
CA PHE A 48 -1.06 8.99 10.49
C PHE A 48 -1.19 10.32 9.73
N THR A 49 -0.17 10.69 8.95
CA THR A 49 -0.22 11.90 8.11
C THR A 49 -1.15 11.74 6.91
N ASN A 50 -1.20 10.54 6.31
CA ASN A 50 -1.83 10.34 4.99
C ASN A 50 -3.04 9.38 4.99
N SER A 51 -3.41 8.75 6.11
CA SER A 51 -4.50 7.75 6.20
C SER A 51 -5.89 8.32 6.55
N GLY A 52 -6.11 9.63 6.39
CA GLY A 52 -7.33 10.31 6.84
C GLY A 52 -8.65 9.85 6.20
N SER A 53 -8.60 9.05 5.13
CA SER A 53 -9.76 8.38 4.54
C SER A 53 -9.38 7.07 3.85
N THR A 54 -10.37 6.26 3.49
CA THR A 54 -10.18 5.02 2.72
C THR A 54 -9.53 5.28 1.36
N GLU A 55 -9.92 6.35 0.67
CA GLU A 55 -9.33 6.76 -0.59
C GLU A 55 -7.87 7.17 -0.41
N ALA A 56 -7.56 7.91 0.65
CA ALA A 56 -6.19 8.33 0.95
C ALA A 56 -5.28 7.13 1.26
N MET A 57 -5.78 6.13 2.02
CA MET A 57 -5.07 4.86 2.24
C MET A 57 -4.88 4.08 0.94
N THR A 58 -5.88 4.07 0.06
CA THR A 58 -5.79 3.42 -1.25
C THR A 58 -4.71 4.05 -2.13
N GLU A 59 -4.60 5.38 -2.08
CA GLU A 59 -3.57 6.11 -2.83
C GLU A 59 -2.18 5.91 -2.24
N MET A 60 -2.04 5.89 -0.91
CA MET A 60 -0.79 5.54 -0.24
C MET A 60 -0.28 4.16 -0.71
N VAL A 61 -1.15 3.14 -0.70
CA VAL A 61 -0.78 1.81 -1.22
C VAL A 61 -0.39 1.87 -2.70
N ARG A 62 -1.07 2.67 -3.52
CA ARG A 62 -0.74 2.82 -4.94
C ARG A 62 0.64 3.43 -5.15
N VAL A 63 0.98 4.48 -4.40
CA VAL A 63 2.28 5.16 -4.47
C VAL A 63 3.39 4.19 -4.10
N GLU A 64 3.31 3.54 -2.93
CA GLU A 64 4.28 2.54 -2.47
C GLU A 64 4.47 1.40 -3.48
N LEU A 65 3.39 0.88 -4.05
CA LEU A 65 3.47 -0.15 -5.09
C LEU A 65 4.15 0.34 -6.36
N THR A 66 3.93 1.59 -6.73
CA THR A 66 4.57 2.18 -7.92
C THR A 66 6.06 2.33 -7.69
N GLU A 67 6.46 2.81 -6.51
CA GLU A 67 7.86 2.98 -6.13
C GLU A 67 8.63 1.65 -6.14
N LEU A 68 8.03 0.57 -5.62
CA LEU A 68 8.59 -0.78 -5.66
C LEU A 68 8.75 -1.34 -7.09
N LEU A 69 7.90 -0.91 -8.02
CA LEU A 69 7.90 -1.38 -9.41
C LEU A 69 8.77 -0.52 -10.34
N THR A 70 9.12 0.71 -9.93
CA THR A 70 10.08 1.53 -10.66
C THR A 70 11.48 0.94 -10.51
N PRO A 71 12.12 0.47 -11.60
CA PRO A 71 13.51 0.06 -11.54
C PRO A 71 14.35 1.27 -11.14
N MET A 72 15.19 1.13 -10.10
CA MET A 72 16.22 2.13 -9.81
C MET A 72 16.99 2.41 -11.11
N PRO A 73 17.14 3.68 -11.54
CA PRO A 73 17.99 4.00 -12.68
C PRO A 73 19.40 3.48 -12.37
N SER A 74 19.87 2.58 -13.23
CA SER A 74 21.18 1.93 -13.15
C SER A 74 22.33 2.91 -13.37
#